data_AF-A0A7W4JW39-F1
#
_entry.id   AF-A0A7W4JW39-F1
#
_cell.length_a   1.000
_cell.length_b   1.000
_cell.length_c   1.000
_cell.angle_alpha   90.00
_cell.angle_beta   90.00
_cell.angle_gamma   90.00
#
_symmetry.space_group_name_H-M   'P 1'
#
loop_
_entity.id
_entity.type
_entity.pdbx_description
1 polymer ?
#
loop_
_entity_poly.entity_id
_entity_poly.type
_entity_poly.pdbx_seq_one_letter_code
_entity_poly.pdbx_strand_id
1 'polypeptide(L)'
;SYTGGTTIASGAALNLSGSVAGNVADNGTLTLDGGAVGGTVTDGGALNVTGNGGSAGSLAGTGAGTLNGTLTLTNAADTYAGALSGIGGLTIAGGSETLTGANSYTGGTTVASGAGLNLSGSVAGNVAGNGGLILDGGAVGGTLTNSGALNVTGNGGSAGSLAGNGTASLNGTLTLTNAADTYAGALTGTGGLTIAGGSETLTGANSYTGGTTIASGAGLNLSGSVAGAVADAGTLTLDGGAVGGTVTDSGALTVTGNGGSAGSLAGNGTASLAGTLTLTNAADSF
;
A
#
# COMPACT_ATOMS: atom_id res chain seq x y z
N SER A 1 -21.56 -17.21 -25.45
CA SER A 1 -21.95 -16.22 -24.43
C SER A 1 -23.23 -16.71 -23.79
N TYR A 2 -23.24 -16.93 -22.48
CA TYR A 2 -24.43 -17.35 -21.71
C TYR A 2 -24.97 -16.16 -20.92
N THR A 3 -26.27 -15.91 -20.97
CA THR A 3 -26.88 -14.68 -20.43
C THR A 3 -27.51 -14.84 -19.04
N GLY A 4 -27.62 -16.06 -18.51
CA GLY A 4 -28.15 -16.33 -17.17
C GLY A 4 -27.07 -16.33 -16.08
N GLY A 5 -27.49 -16.38 -14.82
CA GLY A 5 -26.60 -16.72 -13.71
C GLY A 5 -26.17 -18.18 -13.80
N THR A 6 -24.96 -18.50 -13.36
CA THR A 6 -24.39 -19.86 -13.37
C THR A 6 -24.09 -20.31 -11.95
N THR A 7 -24.46 -21.53 -11.58
CA THR A 7 -24.07 -22.14 -10.30
C THR A 7 -23.20 -23.36 -10.56
N ILE A 8 -22.02 -23.39 -9.97
CA ILE A 8 -21.13 -24.56 -9.96
C ILE A 8 -21.34 -25.26 -8.63
N ALA A 9 -21.86 -26.49 -8.67
CA ALA A 9 -22.11 -27.27 -7.46
C ALA A 9 -20.79 -27.80 -6.87
N SER A 10 -20.82 -28.18 -5.59
CA SER A 10 -19.67 -28.83 -4.94
C SER A 10 -19.23 -30.08 -5.70
N GLY A 11 -17.92 -30.21 -5.92
CA GLY A 11 -17.32 -31.28 -6.71
C GLY A 11 -17.46 -31.14 -8.23
N ALA A 12 -18.20 -30.15 -8.73
CA ALA A 12 -18.26 -29.82 -10.15
C ALA A 12 -17.14 -28.85 -10.54
N ALA A 13 -16.78 -28.85 -11.82
CA ALA A 13 -15.80 -27.93 -12.38
C ALA A 13 -16.34 -27.26 -13.65
N LEU A 14 -16.05 -25.98 -13.82
CA LEU A 14 -16.30 -25.22 -15.03
C LEU A 14 -14.99 -24.59 -15.51
N ASN A 15 -14.52 -24.98 -16.69
CA ASN A 15 -13.44 -24.27 -17.38
C ASN A 15 -14.04 -23.27 -18.38
N LEU A 16 -13.82 -21.99 -18.13
CA LEU A 16 -14.39 -20.89 -18.90
C LEU A 16 -13.28 -20.19 -19.69
N SER A 17 -13.29 -20.41 -21.01
CA SER A 17 -12.53 -19.63 -22.00
C SER A 17 -13.41 -18.65 -22.80
N GLY A 18 -14.72 -18.72 -22.60
CA GLY A 18 -15.72 -17.83 -23.21
C GLY A 18 -16.24 -16.79 -22.23
N SER A 19 -17.49 -16.35 -22.41
CA SER A 19 -18.12 -15.39 -21.51
C SER A 19 -19.45 -15.87 -20.94
N VAL A 20 -19.64 -15.61 -19.64
CA VAL A 20 -20.91 -15.62 -18.91
C VAL A 20 -21.26 -14.16 -18.62
N ALA A 21 -22.41 -13.67 -19.06
CA ALA A 21 -22.77 -12.27 -18.85
C ALA A 21 -23.27 -11.98 -17.42
N GLY A 22 -23.89 -12.97 -16.78
CA GLY A 22 -24.44 -12.86 -15.41
C GLY A 22 -23.43 -13.20 -14.32
N ASN A 23 -23.96 -13.39 -13.10
CA ASN A 23 -23.18 -13.81 -11.94
C ASN A 23 -22.80 -15.29 -12.01
N VAL A 24 -21.70 -15.66 -11.37
CA VAL A 24 -21.32 -17.06 -11.14
C VAL A 24 -21.24 -17.32 -9.63
N ALA A 25 -22.03 -18.26 -9.13
CA ALA A 25 -21.88 -18.80 -7.78
C ALA A 25 -21.05 -20.08 -7.85
N ASP A 26 -19.81 -20.04 -7.36
CA ASP A 26 -18.90 -21.18 -7.39
C ASP A 26 -18.82 -21.86 -6.03
N ASN A 27 -19.39 -23.06 -5.91
CA ASN A 27 -19.19 -23.94 -4.74
C ASN A 27 -18.29 -25.14 -5.07
N GLY A 28 -17.73 -25.20 -6.28
CA GLY A 28 -16.91 -26.28 -6.81
C GLY A 28 -15.56 -25.75 -7.26
N THR A 29 -15.32 -25.76 -8.57
CA THR A 29 -14.12 -25.16 -9.16
C THR A 29 -14.45 -24.37 -10.42
N LEU A 30 -14.24 -23.06 -10.38
CA LEU A 30 -14.24 -22.21 -11.56
C LEU A 30 -12.80 -22.00 -12.06
N THR A 31 -12.53 -22.37 -13.31
CA THR A 31 -11.30 -21.98 -14.00
C THR A 31 -11.59 -20.89 -15.02
N LEU A 32 -10.91 -19.75 -14.94
CA LEU A 32 -10.88 -18.71 -15.95
C LEU A 32 -9.62 -18.88 -16.79
N ASP A 33 -9.79 -19.23 -18.07
CA ASP A 33 -8.72 -19.45 -19.04
C ASP A 33 -8.85 -18.47 -20.21
N GLY A 34 -8.66 -17.19 -19.92
CA GLY A 34 -9.00 -16.06 -20.79
C GLY A 34 -10.50 -15.74 -20.83
N GLY A 35 -11.32 -16.44 -20.03
CA GLY A 35 -12.75 -16.23 -19.96
C GLY A 35 -13.18 -15.02 -19.13
N ALA A 36 -14.44 -14.62 -19.32
CA ALA A 36 -15.03 -13.43 -18.71
C ALA A 36 -16.37 -13.73 -18.03
N VAL A 37 -16.50 -13.32 -16.77
CA VAL A 37 -17.77 -13.22 -16.06
C VAL A 37 -18.18 -11.75 -16.02
N GLY A 38 -19.34 -11.39 -16.55
CA GLY A 38 -19.82 -10.01 -16.59
C GLY A 38 -20.34 -9.52 -15.24
N GLY A 39 -20.86 -10.43 -14.41
CA GLY A 39 -21.35 -10.14 -13.07
C GLY A 39 -20.34 -10.48 -11.97
N THR A 40 -20.84 -10.65 -10.75
CA THR A 40 -20.04 -11.08 -9.60
C THR A 40 -19.69 -12.57 -9.71
N VAL A 41 -18.43 -12.91 -9.43
CA VAL A 41 -18.04 -14.28 -9.05
C VAL A 41 -18.14 -14.38 -7.54
N THR A 42 -19.11 -15.14 -7.03
CA THR A 42 -19.20 -15.48 -5.60
C THR A 42 -18.52 -16.83 -5.39
N ASP A 43 -17.26 -16.79 -5.00
CA ASP A 43 -16.43 -17.97 -4.77
C ASP A 43 -16.58 -18.49 -3.34
N GLY A 44 -17.20 -19.65 -3.21
CA GLY A 44 -17.20 -20.51 -2.03
C GLY A 44 -16.42 -21.81 -2.23
N GLY A 45 -15.78 -21.99 -3.39
CA GLY A 45 -15.05 -23.18 -3.80
C GLY A 45 -13.58 -22.87 -4.10
N ALA A 46 -13.15 -23.21 -5.32
CA ALA A 46 -11.80 -22.98 -5.81
C ALA A 46 -11.81 -22.18 -7.12
N LEU A 47 -11.38 -20.92 -7.05
CA LEU A 47 -11.13 -20.10 -8.23
C LEU A 47 -9.72 -20.34 -8.78
N ASN A 48 -9.59 -20.68 -10.06
CA ASN A 48 -8.30 -20.78 -10.75
C ASN A 48 -8.25 -19.85 -11.95
N VAL A 49 -7.32 -18.90 -11.98
CA VAL A 49 -7.05 -18.05 -13.14
C VAL A 49 -5.77 -18.55 -13.79
N THR A 50 -5.86 -19.06 -15.02
CA THR A 50 -4.69 -19.61 -15.72
C THR A 50 -3.75 -18.49 -16.17
N GLY A 51 -2.61 -18.86 -16.78
CA GLY A 51 -1.69 -17.89 -17.39
C GLY A 51 -2.32 -17.03 -18.50
N ASN A 52 -3.46 -17.42 -19.07
CA ASN A 52 -4.21 -16.62 -20.04
C ASN A 52 -5.04 -15.51 -19.37
N GLY A 53 -5.07 -15.46 -18.03
CA GLY A 53 -5.82 -14.47 -17.26
C GLY A 53 -7.32 -14.73 -17.28
N GLY A 54 -8.09 -13.72 -16.89
CA GLY A 54 -9.55 -13.74 -16.92
C GLY A 54 -10.14 -12.45 -16.37
N SER A 55 -11.45 -12.30 -16.48
CA SER A 55 -12.15 -11.15 -15.91
C SER A 55 -13.43 -11.52 -15.18
N ALA A 56 -13.78 -10.72 -14.19
CA ALA A 56 -15.08 -10.71 -13.53
C ALA A 56 -15.64 -9.27 -13.50
N GLY A 57 -16.94 -9.10 -13.26
CA GLY A 57 -17.48 -7.82 -12.84
C GLY A 57 -16.91 -7.46 -11.48
N SER A 58 -17.17 -8.34 -10.50
CA SER A 58 -16.75 -8.20 -9.11
C SER A 58 -16.37 -9.57 -8.54
N LEU A 59 -15.68 -9.61 -7.41
CA LEU A 59 -15.29 -10.85 -6.74
C LEU A 59 -15.81 -10.85 -5.30
N ALA A 60 -16.47 -11.92 -4.88
CA ALA A 60 -17.02 -12.06 -3.54
C ALA A 60 -16.76 -13.45 -2.99
N GLY A 61 -16.91 -13.60 -1.67
CA GLY A 61 -16.94 -14.91 -1.02
C GLY A 61 -15.68 -15.23 -0.21
N THR A 62 -15.52 -16.50 0.12
CA THR A 62 -14.54 -17.02 1.08
C THR A 62 -13.72 -18.19 0.55
N GLY A 63 -13.96 -18.61 -0.69
CA GLY A 63 -13.22 -19.67 -1.36
C GLY A 63 -11.73 -19.36 -1.49
N ALA A 64 -10.94 -20.35 -1.85
CA ALA A 64 -9.52 -20.15 -2.11
C ALA A 64 -9.30 -19.92 -3.60
N GLY A 65 -8.47 -18.95 -3.95
CA GLY A 65 -8.13 -18.64 -5.33
C GLY A 65 -6.65 -18.85 -5.65
N THR A 66 -6.36 -19.25 -6.89
CA THR A 66 -5.01 -19.27 -7.46
C THR A 66 -4.98 -18.41 -8.72
N LEU A 67 -4.11 -17.41 -8.73
CA LEU A 67 -3.85 -16.53 -9.85
C LEU A 67 -2.52 -16.92 -10.49
N ASN A 68 -2.56 -17.59 -11.64
CA ASN A 68 -1.38 -17.83 -12.48
C ASN A 68 -1.28 -16.82 -13.64
N GLY A 69 -2.36 -16.10 -13.92
CA GLY A 69 -2.41 -14.92 -14.79
C GLY A 69 -3.14 -13.78 -14.09
N THR A 70 -3.44 -12.71 -14.83
CA THR A 70 -4.11 -11.53 -14.25
C THR A 70 -5.63 -11.74 -14.19
N LEU A 71 -6.22 -11.55 -13.01
CA LEU A 71 -7.66 -11.37 -12.85
C LEU A 71 -8.02 -9.89 -12.96
N THR A 72 -8.94 -9.54 -13.86
CA THR A 72 -9.45 -8.16 -13.98
C THR A 72 -10.87 -8.04 -13.45
N LEU A 73 -11.09 -7.18 -12.46
CA LEU A 73 -12.41 -6.79 -11.97
C LEU A 73 -12.84 -5.50 -12.67
N THR A 74 -13.93 -5.58 -13.42
CA THR A 74 -14.37 -4.50 -14.32
C THR A 74 -15.38 -3.54 -13.69
N ASN A 75 -16.09 -4.00 -12.66
CA ASN A 75 -17.09 -3.26 -11.90
C ASN A 75 -17.15 -3.81 -10.47
N ALA A 76 -16.02 -3.72 -9.77
CA ALA A 76 -15.88 -4.23 -8.41
C ALA A 76 -16.85 -3.52 -7.47
N ALA A 77 -17.49 -4.29 -6.60
CA ALA A 77 -18.45 -3.75 -5.63
C ALA A 77 -18.52 -4.56 -4.34
N ASP A 78 -17.76 -5.65 -4.24
CA ASP A 78 -17.96 -6.68 -3.23
C ASP A 78 -16.76 -6.77 -2.27
N THR A 79 -16.89 -7.73 -1.35
CA THR A 79 -15.84 -8.12 -0.42
C THR A 79 -15.44 -9.56 -0.68
N TYR A 80 -14.15 -9.75 -0.91
CA TYR A 80 -13.52 -11.06 -0.96
C TYR A 80 -12.71 -11.32 0.32
N ALA A 81 -13.18 -12.30 1.09
CA ALA A 81 -12.55 -12.73 2.34
C ALA A 81 -11.69 -14.00 2.18
N GLY A 82 -11.72 -14.61 1.00
CA GLY A 82 -10.86 -15.73 0.64
C GLY A 82 -9.38 -15.36 0.52
N ALA A 83 -8.53 -16.37 0.41
CA ALA A 83 -7.10 -16.18 0.14
C ALA A 83 -6.82 -16.39 -1.35
N LEU A 84 -6.17 -15.41 -1.99
CA LEU A 84 -5.63 -15.53 -3.35
C LEU A 84 -4.13 -15.84 -3.28
N SER A 85 -3.68 -16.81 -4.08
CA SER A 85 -2.28 -17.25 -4.17
C SER A 85 -1.79 -17.25 -5.63
N GLY A 86 -0.52 -17.59 -5.88
CA GLY A 86 0.03 -17.77 -7.22
C GLY A 86 0.97 -16.66 -7.70
N ILE A 87 1.36 -16.70 -8.97
CA ILE A 87 2.35 -15.77 -9.55
C ILE A 87 1.73 -14.62 -10.34
N GLY A 88 0.43 -14.73 -10.63
CA GLY A 88 -0.36 -13.74 -11.34
C GLY A 88 -0.72 -12.55 -10.46
N GLY A 89 -1.53 -11.64 -11.02
CA GLY A 89 -1.88 -10.37 -10.38
C GLY A 89 -3.36 -10.08 -10.42
N LEU A 90 -3.73 -8.93 -9.85
CA LEU A 90 -5.10 -8.43 -9.78
C LEU A 90 -5.17 -7.04 -10.42
N THR A 91 -6.18 -6.79 -11.24
CA THR A 91 -6.47 -5.44 -11.74
C THR A 91 -7.90 -5.07 -11.35
N ILE A 92 -8.06 -3.97 -10.62
CA ILE A 92 -9.37 -3.36 -10.35
C ILE A 92 -9.51 -2.21 -11.35
N ALA A 93 -10.19 -2.51 -12.46
CA ALA A 93 -10.37 -1.59 -13.58
C ALA A 93 -11.50 -0.58 -13.36
N GLY A 94 -12.48 -0.93 -12.53
CA GLY A 94 -13.60 -0.06 -12.19
C GLY A 94 -14.29 -0.53 -10.90
N GLY A 95 -15.03 0.39 -10.27
CA GLY A 95 -15.69 0.13 -8.98
C GLY A 95 -14.70 0.08 -7.80
N SER A 96 -15.11 -0.50 -6.68
CA SER A 96 -14.27 -0.66 -5.48
C SER A 96 -14.36 -2.08 -4.93
N GLU A 97 -13.21 -2.72 -4.76
CA GLU A 97 -13.10 -4.07 -4.17
C GLU A 97 -12.63 -3.99 -2.73
N THR A 98 -13.14 -4.86 -1.85
CA THR A 98 -12.62 -5.01 -0.49
C THR A 98 -11.95 -6.36 -0.31
N LEU A 99 -10.65 -6.36 0.03
CA LEU A 99 -9.90 -7.57 0.33
C LEU A 99 -9.64 -7.68 1.83
N THR A 100 -10.24 -8.69 2.46
CA THR A 100 -10.06 -8.94 3.91
C THR A 100 -9.22 -10.19 4.18
N GLY A 101 -9.04 -11.05 3.19
CA GLY A 101 -8.21 -12.26 3.31
C GLY A 101 -6.71 -11.98 3.21
N ALA A 102 -5.90 -12.97 3.60
CA ALA A 102 -4.45 -12.94 3.44
C ALA A 102 -4.06 -13.45 2.04
N ASN A 103 -3.70 -12.54 1.14
CA ASN A 103 -3.38 -12.88 -0.24
C ASN A 103 -1.86 -13.00 -0.43
N SER A 104 -1.42 -14.17 -0.89
CA SER A 104 -0.02 -14.53 -1.08
C SER A 104 0.43 -14.50 -2.54
N TYR A 105 -0.42 -14.03 -3.46
CA TYR A 105 0.01 -13.87 -4.85
C TYR A 105 1.11 -12.81 -4.97
N THR A 106 2.08 -13.07 -5.85
CA THR A 106 3.28 -12.24 -5.98
C THR A 106 3.25 -11.28 -7.16
N GLY A 107 2.37 -11.49 -8.13
CA GLY A 107 2.14 -10.52 -9.20
C GLY A 107 1.52 -9.23 -8.66
N GLY A 108 1.64 -8.15 -9.43
CA GLY A 108 1.20 -6.83 -9.00
C GLY A 108 -0.33 -6.70 -8.92
N THR A 109 -0.77 -5.83 -8.03
CA THR A 109 -2.15 -5.33 -7.96
C THR A 109 -2.22 -3.93 -8.55
N THR A 110 -3.07 -3.73 -9.55
CA THR A 110 -3.30 -2.40 -10.14
C THR A 110 -4.69 -1.91 -9.77
N VAL A 111 -4.76 -0.73 -9.14
CA VAL A 111 -6.02 0.01 -8.95
C VAL A 111 -6.05 1.11 -9.99
N ALA A 112 -6.94 0.99 -10.98
CA ALA A 112 -7.04 1.96 -12.06
C ALA A 112 -7.55 3.32 -11.55
N SER A 113 -7.31 4.37 -12.35
CA SER A 113 -7.91 5.68 -12.08
C SER A 113 -9.43 5.56 -12.01
N GLY A 114 -10.03 6.13 -10.96
CA GLY A 114 -11.49 6.04 -10.72
C GLY A 114 -11.96 4.71 -10.10
N ALA A 115 -11.07 3.75 -9.89
CA ALA A 115 -11.34 2.53 -9.14
C ALA A 115 -10.87 2.65 -7.68
N GLY A 116 -11.28 1.68 -6.85
CA GLY A 116 -10.99 1.62 -5.42
C GLY A 116 -10.50 0.25 -4.96
N LEU A 117 -9.61 0.26 -3.97
CA LEU A 117 -9.27 -0.93 -3.17
C LEU A 117 -9.38 -0.56 -1.69
N ASN A 118 -10.18 -1.30 -0.94
CA ASN A 118 -10.15 -1.30 0.52
C ASN A 118 -9.44 -2.56 1.02
N LEU A 119 -8.33 -2.39 1.72
CA LEU A 119 -7.47 -3.48 2.16
C LEU A 119 -7.42 -3.51 3.69
N SER A 120 -8.09 -4.50 4.28
CA SER A 120 -7.94 -4.86 5.70
C SER A 120 -7.24 -6.20 5.92
N GLY A 121 -7.08 -6.99 4.83
CA GLY A 121 -6.24 -8.17 4.79
C GLY A 121 -4.80 -7.86 4.34
N SER A 122 -4.21 -8.74 3.53
CA SER A 122 -2.87 -8.52 2.98
C SER A 122 -2.76 -8.88 1.51
N VAL A 123 -1.78 -8.28 0.83
CA VAL A 123 -1.31 -8.64 -0.50
C VAL A 123 0.22 -8.75 -0.46
N ALA A 124 0.78 -9.87 -0.91
CA ALA A 124 2.23 -10.07 -0.88
C ALA A 124 2.98 -9.27 -1.96
N GLY A 125 2.39 -9.11 -3.15
CA GLY A 125 2.96 -8.36 -4.27
C GLY A 125 2.95 -6.82 -4.11
N ASN A 126 3.41 -6.13 -5.16
CA ASN A 126 3.34 -4.67 -5.26
C ASN A 126 1.91 -4.19 -5.50
N VAL A 127 1.60 -2.96 -5.07
CA VAL A 127 0.32 -2.30 -5.36
C VAL A 127 0.58 -0.99 -6.11
N ALA A 128 0.04 -0.86 -7.32
CA ALA A 128 -0.01 0.38 -8.09
C ALA A 128 -1.38 1.06 -7.89
N GLY A 129 -1.45 2.00 -6.96
CA GLY A 129 -2.64 2.77 -6.60
C GLY A 129 -2.80 4.04 -7.44
N ASN A 130 -3.39 3.93 -8.63
CA ASN A 130 -3.72 5.09 -9.47
C ASN A 130 -5.11 5.67 -9.16
N GLY A 131 -5.96 4.90 -8.47
CA GLY A 131 -7.27 5.30 -7.96
C GLY A 131 -7.27 5.59 -6.46
N GLY A 132 -8.34 5.19 -5.78
CA GLY A 132 -8.44 5.24 -4.32
C GLY A 132 -7.90 3.96 -3.68
N LEU A 133 -7.05 4.10 -2.67
CA LEU A 133 -6.60 3.00 -1.82
C LEU A 133 -6.90 3.33 -0.36
N ILE A 134 -7.51 2.38 0.34
CA ILE A 134 -7.70 2.44 1.79
C ILE A 134 -6.90 1.30 2.42
N LEU A 135 -6.00 1.63 3.34
CA LEU A 135 -5.39 0.66 4.25
C LEU A 135 -6.11 0.75 5.59
N ASP A 136 -6.87 -0.29 5.91
CA ASP A 136 -7.63 -0.40 7.17
C ASP A 136 -7.05 -1.51 8.04
N GLY A 137 -5.82 -1.30 8.51
CA GLY A 137 -4.99 -2.34 9.12
C GLY A 137 -4.32 -3.29 8.11
N GLY A 138 -4.53 -3.06 6.81
CA GLY A 138 -4.02 -3.90 5.75
C GLY A 138 -2.52 -3.80 5.50
N ALA A 139 -1.98 -4.82 4.83
CA ALA A 139 -0.55 -4.95 4.53
C ALA A 139 -0.26 -5.16 3.03
N VAL A 140 0.66 -4.38 2.49
CA VAL A 140 1.27 -4.58 1.17
C VAL A 140 2.70 -5.09 1.37
N GLY A 141 3.01 -6.31 0.93
CA GLY A 141 4.34 -6.90 1.11
C GLY A 141 5.42 -6.23 0.25
N GLY A 142 5.04 -5.71 -0.91
CA GLY A 142 5.94 -5.02 -1.84
C GLY A 142 5.88 -3.49 -1.77
N THR A 143 6.29 -2.83 -2.85
CA THR A 143 6.16 -1.38 -3.00
C THR A 143 4.69 -1.00 -3.19
N LEU A 144 4.23 -0.03 -2.40
CA LEU A 144 2.98 0.68 -2.64
C LEU A 144 3.30 1.95 -3.45
N THR A 145 2.96 1.96 -4.73
CA THR A 145 3.06 3.15 -5.58
C THR A 145 1.73 3.91 -5.54
N ASN A 146 1.68 5.03 -4.81
CA ASN A 146 0.51 5.90 -4.76
C ASN A 146 0.63 7.03 -5.78
N SER A 147 -0.15 6.94 -6.85
CA SER A 147 -0.31 7.99 -7.87
C SER A 147 -1.69 8.64 -7.82
N GLY A 148 -2.61 8.10 -7.02
CA GLY A 148 -3.96 8.60 -6.79
C GLY A 148 -4.14 9.14 -5.38
N ALA A 149 -5.06 8.54 -4.63
CA ALA A 149 -5.36 8.91 -3.25
C ALA A 149 -5.21 7.70 -2.31
N LEU A 150 -4.38 7.84 -1.29
CA LEU A 150 -4.21 6.86 -0.21
C LEU A 150 -4.87 7.37 1.08
N ASN A 151 -5.63 6.51 1.75
CA ASN A 151 -6.11 6.75 3.11
C ASN A 151 -5.66 5.60 4.02
N VAL A 152 -4.81 5.89 4.99
CA VAL A 152 -4.48 4.96 6.07
C VAL A 152 -5.41 5.29 7.24
N THR A 153 -6.33 4.38 7.55
CA THR A 153 -7.34 4.62 8.60
C THR A 153 -6.68 4.65 9.99
N GLY A 154 -7.48 4.93 11.03
CA GLY A 154 -7.01 4.84 12.42
C GLY A 154 -6.49 3.46 12.83
N ASN A 155 -6.79 2.40 12.08
CA ASN A 155 -6.24 1.06 12.28
C ASN A 155 -4.80 0.92 11.75
N GLY A 156 -4.27 1.94 11.08
CA GLY A 156 -2.94 1.94 10.50
C GLY A 156 -2.84 1.10 9.23
N GLY A 157 -1.61 0.77 8.84
CA GLY A 157 -1.32 -0.11 7.71
C GLY A 157 0.17 -0.31 7.52
N SER A 158 0.54 -1.21 6.62
CA SER A 158 1.94 -1.41 6.26
C SER A 158 2.17 -1.58 4.77
N ALA A 159 3.36 -1.19 4.33
CA ALA A 159 3.89 -1.46 3.01
C ALA A 159 5.35 -1.95 3.12
N GLY A 160 5.88 -2.59 2.08
CA GLY A 160 7.33 -2.75 1.93
C GLY A 160 8.00 -1.39 1.84
N SER A 161 7.58 -0.62 0.83
CA SER A 161 8.12 0.70 0.50
C SER A 161 7.00 1.60 -0.01
N LEU A 162 7.19 2.93 0.00
CA LEU A 162 6.21 3.89 -0.50
C LEU A 162 6.80 4.67 -1.69
N ALA A 163 6.09 4.68 -2.81
CA ALA A 163 6.51 5.39 -4.01
C ALA A 163 5.38 6.27 -4.56
N GLY A 164 5.72 7.15 -5.49
CA GLY A 164 4.77 7.94 -6.25
C GLY A 164 4.59 9.36 -5.73
N ASN A 165 3.51 10.00 -6.16
CA ASN A 165 3.29 11.45 -6.02
C ASN A 165 1.84 11.82 -5.73
N GLY A 166 0.99 10.83 -5.42
CA GLY A 166 -0.40 11.05 -5.05
C GLY A 166 -0.57 11.80 -3.72
N THR A 167 -1.80 11.99 -3.29
CA THR A 167 -2.08 12.49 -1.93
C THR A 167 -2.24 11.30 -0.99
N ALA A 168 -1.79 11.42 0.25
CA ALA A 168 -2.08 10.41 1.27
C ALA A 168 -2.51 11.03 2.60
N SER A 169 -3.61 10.54 3.16
CA SER A 169 -4.06 10.88 4.51
C SER A 169 -3.69 9.76 5.47
N LEU A 170 -2.81 10.06 6.42
CA LEU A 170 -2.42 9.20 7.53
C LEU A 170 -3.29 9.54 8.75
N ASN A 171 -4.35 8.76 8.97
CA ASN A 171 -5.18 8.86 10.18
C ASN A 171 -4.75 7.86 11.26
N GLY A 172 -4.00 6.83 10.88
CA GLY A 172 -3.21 5.95 11.75
C GLY A 172 -1.75 5.89 11.28
N THR A 173 -0.97 4.99 11.85
CA THR A 173 0.45 4.85 11.48
C THR A 173 0.62 4.00 10.22
N LEU A 174 1.33 4.54 9.23
CA LEU A 174 1.86 3.75 8.10
C LEU A 174 3.25 3.21 8.46
N THR A 175 3.45 1.90 8.34
CA THR A 175 4.76 1.28 8.58
C THR A 175 5.38 0.81 7.26
N LEU A 176 6.59 1.28 6.95
CA LEU A 176 7.40 0.82 5.82
C LEU A 176 8.42 -0.20 6.32
N THR A 177 8.32 -1.43 5.83
CA THR A 177 9.08 -2.57 6.37
C THR A 177 10.41 -2.82 5.65
N ASN A 178 10.53 -2.36 4.42
CA ASN A 178 11.70 -2.48 3.56
C ASN A 178 11.72 -1.31 2.56
N ALA A 179 11.81 -0.09 3.09
CA ALA A 179 11.79 1.13 2.30
C ALA A 179 12.98 1.19 1.33
N ALA A 180 12.72 1.61 0.11
CA ALA A 180 13.76 1.76 -0.91
C ALA A 180 13.44 2.83 -1.95
N ASP A 181 12.29 3.51 -1.82
CA ASP A 181 11.73 4.35 -2.86
C ASP A 181 11.71 5.83 -2.45
N THR A 182 11.18 6.65 -3.36
CA THR A 182 10.93 8.07 -3.15
C THR A 182 9.45 8.36 -3.26
N TYR A 183 8.91 9.01 -2.23
CA TYR A 183 7.60 9.60 -2.25
C TYR A 183 7.67 11.13 -2.41
N ALA A 184 7.08 11.63 -3.49
CA ALA A 184 7.02 13.05 -3.83
C ALA A 184 5.66 13.70 -3.51
N GLY A 185 4.70 12.89 -3.08
CA GLY A 185 3.38 13.34 -2.68
C GLY A 185 3.36 14.03 -1.32
N ALA A 186 2.21 14.57 -0.95
CA ALA A 186 1.98 15.08 0.39
C ALA A 186 1.37 14.00 1.28
N LEU A 187 1.98 13.75 2.44
CA LEU A 187 1.39 13.00 3.55
C LEU A 187 0.71 13.98 4.52
N THR A 188 -0.57 13.79 4.82
CA THR A 188 -1.38 14.65 5.71
C THR A 188 -2.02 13.84 6.83
N GLY A 189 -2.72 14.48 7.78
CA GLY A 189 -3.53 13.80 8.80
C GLY A 189 -2.89 13.79 10.20
N THR A 190 -3.50 13.06 11.12
CA THR A 190 -3.09 13.05 12.54
C THR A 190 -2.25 11.84 12.94
N GLY A 191 -2.19 10.83 12.08
CA GLY A 191 -1.36 9.64 12.23
C GLY A 191 0.12 9.92 11.98
N GLY A 192 0.91 8.85 11.97
CA GLY A 192 2.37 8.91 11.86
C GLY A 192 2.95 8.02 10.79
N LEU A 193 4.28 8.04 10.68
CA LEU A 193 5.06 7.22 9.77
C LEU A 193 6.12 6.44 10.56
N THR A 194 6.27 5.16 10.29
CA THR A 194 7.36 4.34 10.82
C THR A 194 8.14 3.76 9.66
N ILE A 195 9.45 4.00 9.64
CA ILE A 195 10.38 3.34 8.73
C ILE A 195 11.09 2.26 9.55
N ALA A 196 10.58 1.03 9.44
CA ALA A 196 11.03 -0.11 10.23
C ALA A 196 12.27 -0.79 9.62
N GLY A 197 12.50 -0.62 8.31
CA GLY A 197 13.66 -1.15 7.61
C GLY A 197 13.85 -0.47 6.27
N GLY A 198 15.07 -0.53 5.72
CA GLY A 198 15.42 0.14 4.47
C GLY A 198 15.56 1.66 4.61
N SER A 199 15.56 2.39 3.50
CA SER A 199 15.67 3.86 3.48
C SER A 199 14.60 4.47 2.58
N GLU A 200 13.77 5.36 3.13
CA GLU A 200 12.73 6.09 2.40
C GLU A 200 13.20 7.50 2.06
N THR A 201 12.84 8.02 0.88
CA THR A 201 13.08 9.43 0.53
C THR A 201 11.78 10.21 0.44
N LEU A 202 11.64 11.24 1.26
CA LEU A 202 10.50 12.17 1.21
C LEU A 202 10.93 13.50 0.61
N THR A 203 10.34 13.84 -0.54
CA THR A 203 10.63 15.09 -1.27
C THR A 203 9.47 16.09 -1.22
N GLY A 204 8.26 15.62 -0.90
CA GLY A 204 7.07 16.45 -0.76
C GLY A 204 6.98 17.18 0.59
N ALA A 205 6.01 18.10 0.70
CA ALA A 205 5.68 18.77 1.95
C ALA A 205 4.68 17.91 2.75
N ASN A 206 5.15 17.31 3.84
CA ASN A 206 4.32 16.42 4.65
C ASN A 206 3.81 17.15 5.90
N SER A 207 2.50 17.29 5.99
CA SER A 207 1.81 18.05 7.03
C SER A 207 1.13 17.17 8.08
N TYR A 208 1.40 15.86 8.09
CA TYR A 208 0.88 15.00 9.16
C TYR A 208 1.51 15.38 10.50
N THR A 209 0.71 15.32 11.56
CA THR A 209 1.11 15.81 12.89
C THR A 209 1.61 14.72 13.82
N GLY A 210 1.31 13.45 13.54
CA GLY A 210 1.87 12.34 14.32
C GLY A 210 3.37 12.20 14.10
N GLY A 211 4.02 11.46 15.00
CA GLY A 211 5.46 11.28 14.97
C GLY A 211 5.94 10.46 13.77
N THR A 212 7.19 10.71 13.38
CA THR A 212 7.94 9.84 12.47
C THR A 212 8.94 9.02 13.28
N THR A 213 8.94 7.71 13.12
CA THR A 213 9.92 6.82 13.77
C THR A 213 10.84 6.22 12.72
N ILE A 214 12.15 6.33 12.92
CA ILE A 214 13.17 5.67 12.10
C ILE A 214 13.82 4.60 12.99
N ALA A 215 13.61 3.34 12.64
CA ALA A 215 14.15 2.23 13.41
C ALA A 215 15.66 2.08 13.21
N SER A 216 16.31 1.33 14.11
CA SER A 216 17.73 0.99 13.96
C SER A 216 17.97 0.22 12.66
N GLY A 217 18.98 0.64 11.90
CA GLY A 217 19.28 0.09 10.57
C GLY A 217 18.37 0.59 9.45
N ALA A 218 17.38 1.44 9.75
CA ALA A 218 16.55 2.12 8.77
C ALA A 218 17.03 3.56 8.51
N GLY A 219 16.50 4.20 7.46
CA GLY A 219 16.86 5.56 7.10
C GLY A 219 15.70 6.39 6.55
N LEU A 220 15.80 7.71 6.72
CA LEU A 220 14.96 8.70 6.08
C LEU A 220 15.84 9.75 5.41
N ASN A 221 15.74 9.88 4.09
CA ASN A 221 16.28 11.01 3.36
C ASN A 221 15.19 12.07 3.14
N LEU A 222 15.39 13.24 3.71
CA LEU A 222 14.40 14.32 3.72
C LEU A 222 14.95 15.54 2.97
N SER A 223 14.43 15.75 1.76
CA SER A 223 14.60 17.02 1.01
C SER A 223 13.32 17.86 0.99
N GLY A 224 12.19 17.25 1.33
CA GLY A 224 10.92 17.93 1.59
C GLY A 224 10.78 18.36 3.06
N SER A 225 9.58 18.23 3.61
CA SER A 225 9.35 18.54 5.03
C SER A 225 8.47 17.51 5.72
N VAL A 226 8.60 17.41 7.04
CA VAL A 226 7.68 16.70 7.94
C VAL A 226 7.28 17.66 9.07
N ALA A 227 5.98 17.84 9.31
CA ALA A 227 5.50 18.74 10.35
C ALA A 227 5.65 18.18 11.77
N GLY A 228 5.46 16.86 11.95
CA GLY A 228 5.58 16.18 13.23
C GLY A 228 7.01 16.07 13.78
N ALA A 229 7.15 15.52 14.98
CA ALA A 229 8.43 15.16 15.57
C ALA A 229 9.05 13.93 14.88
N VAL A 230 10.37 13.79 14.95
CA VAL A 230 11.10 12.62 14.47
C VAL A 230 11.84 11.96 15.63
N ALA A 231 11.60 10.67 15.85
CA ALA A 231 12.42 9.82 16.71
C ALA A 231 13.35 8.99 15.81
N ASP A 232 14.65 9.28 15.86
CA ASP A 232 15.65 8.63 15.03
C ASP A 232 16.50 7.67 15.86
N ALA A 233 16.42 6.37 15.54
CA ALA A 233 17.36 5.35 16.04
C ALA A 233 18.19 4.74 14.89
N GLY A 234 18.00 5.22 13.67
CA GLY A 234 18.65 4.76 12.45
C GLY A 234 19.48 5.88 11.86
N THR A 235 19.06 6.38 10.69
CA THR A 235 19.71 7.52 10.04
C THR A 235 18.69 8.50 9.47
N LEU A 236 18.62 9.70 10.04
CA LEU A 236 17.96 10.85 9.43
C LEU A 236 18.96 11.66 8.59
N THR A 237 18.69 11.81 7.29
CA THR A 237 19.42 12.73 6.41
C THR A 237 18.55 13.93 6.07
N LEU A 238 19.01 15.13 6.39
CA LEU A 238 18.44 16.40 5.92
C LEU A 238 19.23 16.89 4.72
N ASP A 239 18.59 16.86 3.55
CA ASP A 239 19.14 17.33 2.27
C ASP A 239 18.39 18.58 1.79
N GLY A 240 18.49 19.66 2.57
CA GLY A 240 17.67 20.86 2.43
C GLY A 240 16.27 20.72 3.07
N GLY A 241 15.95 19.56 3.63
CA GLY A 241 14.65 19.29 4.23
C GLY A 241 14.46 19.83 5.64
N ALA A 242 13.20 19.81 6.10
CA ALA A 242 12.78 20.40 7.36
C ALA A 242 11.94 19.46 8.23
N VAL A 243 12.27 19.38 9.51
CA VAL A 243 11.44 18.78 10.56
C VAL A 243 10.82 19.89 11.41
N GLY A 244 9.49 19.96 11.48
CA GLY A 244 8.78 20.99 12.24
C GLY A 244 8.82 20.78 13.75
N GLY A 245 8.88 19.52 14.21
CA GLY A 245 8.95 19.15 15.61
C GLY A 245 10.38 18.94 16.14
N THR A 246 10.47 18.36 17.34
CA THR A 246 11.73 17.88 17.92
C THR A 246 12.27 16.69 17.11
N VAL A 247 13.55 16.71 16.81
CA VAL A 247 14.32 15.52 16.42
C VAL A 247 14.94 14.93 17.68
N THR A 248 14.46 13.77 18.11
CA THR A 248 15.08 12.98 19.19
C THR A 248 15.99 11.95 18.54
N ASP A 249 17.28 12.26 18.47
CA ASP A 249 18.28 11.44 17.80
C ASP A 249 19.04 10.52 18.78
N SER A 250 18.97 9.23 18.52
CA SER A 250 19.76 8.16 19.15
C SER A 250 20.56 7.34 18.13
N GLY A 251 20.50 7.72 16.85
CA GLY A 251 21.17 7.12 15.71
C GLY A 251 22.18 8.09 15.08
N ALA A 252 21.96 8.41 13.81
CA ALA A 252 22.82 9.29 13.03
C ALA A 252 22.04 10.36 12.28
N LEU A 253 22.16 11.62 12.72
CA LEU A 253 21.73 12.79 11.97
C LEU A 253 22.80 13.23 10.96
N THR A 254 22.47 13.23 9.67
CA THR A 254 23.30 13.80 8.60
C THR A 254 22.65 15.04 8.03
N VAL A 255 23.40 16.15 7.94
CA VAL A 255 22.97 17.37 7.24
C VAL A 255 23.90 17.57 6.05
N THR A 256 23.36 17.52 4.84
CA THR A 256 24.15 17.66 3.60
C THR A 256 24.60 19.11 3.39
N GLY A 257 25.36 19.37 2.32
CA GLY A 257 25.72 20.72 1.92
C GLY A 257 24.52 21.63 1.59
N ASN A 258 23.34 21.06 1.37
CA ASN A 258 22.09 21.79 1.16
C ASN A 258 21.47 22.31 2.48
N GLY A 259 22.03 21.92 3.64
CA GLY A 259 21.56 22.32 4.95
C GLY A 259 20.30 21.57 5.38
N GLY A 260 19.64 22.08 6.42
CA GLY A 260 18.36 21.55 6.90
C GLY A 260 17.85 22.31 8.11
N SER A 261 16.64 22.01 8.55
CA SER A 261 16.09 22.58 9.78
C SER A 261 15.36 21.56 10.64
N ALA A 262 15.40 21.77 11.95
CA ALA A 262 14.59 21.06 12.92
C ALA A 262 13.91 22.06 13.88
N GLY A 263 12.78 21.67 14.47
CA GLY A 263 12.14 22.42 15.55
C GLY A 263 13.11 22.58 16.72
N SER A 264 13.50 21.45 17.28
CA SER A 264 14.58 21.32 18.27
C SER A 264 15.36 20.05 18.05
N LEU A 265 16.54 19.95 18.67
CA LEU A 265 17.35 18.73 18.68
C LEU A 265 17.56 18.22 20.11
N ALA A 266 17.32 16.92 20.31
CA ALA A 266 17.53 16.23 21.58
C ALA A 266 18.12 14.83 21.32
N GLY A 267 18.61 14.19 22.40
CA GLY A 267 19.10 12.81 22.35
C GLY A 267 20.61 12.70 22.48
N ASN A 268 21.15 11.53 22.12
CA ASN A 268 22.55 11.14 22.32
C ASN A 268 23.18 10.48 21.07
N GLY A 269 22.53 10.63 19.92
CA GLY A 269 23.03 10.17 18.63
C GLY A 269 24.26 10.93 18.14
N THR A 270 24.66 10.64 16.91
CA THR A 270 25.81 11.28 16.25
C THR A 270 25.34 12.23 15.17
N ALA A 271 26.00 13.38 15.04
CA ALA A 271 25.66 14.36 14.01
C ALA A 271 26.84 14.62 13.05
N SER A 272 26.58 14.59 11.75
CA SER A 272 27.52 14.95 10.68
C SER A 272 26.95 16.12 9.87
N LEU A 273 27.58 17.30 9.97
CA LEU A 273 27.07 18.53 9.36
C LEU A 273 28.02 19.02 8.26
N ALA A 274 27.68 18.72 7.01
CA ALA A 274 28.34 19.32 5.84
C ALA A 274 27.76 20.70 5.49
N GLY A 275 26.53 20.99 5.92
CA GLY A 275 25.85 22.28 5.77
C GLY A 275 25.26 22.79 7.09
N THR A 276 24.50 23.89 7.03
CA THR A 276 23.89 24.51 8.21
C THR A 276 22.66 23.75 8.67
N LEU A 277 22.63 23.37 9.96
CA LEU A 277 21.41 22.97 10.65
C LEU A 277 20.78 24.19 11.34
N THR A 278 19.54 24.52 10.99
CA THR A 278 18.78 25.58 11.64
C THR A 278 17.83 25.00 12.67
N LEU A 279 17.93 25.45 13.93
CA LEU A 279 16.98 25.10 14.99
C LEU A 279 15.98 26.25 15.13
N THR A 280 14.69 25.98 14.96
CA THR A 280 13.66 27.02 14.94
C THR A 280 13.00 27.27 16.30
N ASN A 281 13.28 26.45 17.31
CA ASN A 281 12.85 26.63 18.70
C ASN A 281 14.07 26.83 19.61
N ALA A 282 14.07 27.90 20.41
CA ALA A 282 15.22 28.39 21.16
C ALA A 282 15.38 27.77 22.57
N ALA A 283 14.72 26.65 22.86
CA ALA A 283 14.71 26.02 24.21
C ALA A 283 15.77 24.93 24.41
N ASP A 284 16.71 24.75 23.48
CA ASP A 284 17.61 23.60 23.46
C ASP A 284 18.82 23.81 24.39
N SER A 285 18.96 22.96 25.41
CA SER A 285 20.16 22.86 26.24
C SER A 285 20.98 21.64 25.82
N PHE A 286 22.21 21.86 25.37
CA PHE A 286 23.21 20.83 25.06
C PHE A 286 23.79 20.18 26.32
#